data_AF-A0A1S8XA52-F1
#
_entry.id   AF-A0A1S8XA52-F1
#
_cell.length_a   1.000
_cell.length_b   1.000
_cell.length_c   1.000
_cell.angle_alpha   90.00
_cell.angle_beta   90.00
_cell.angle_gamma   90.00
#
_symmetry.space_group_name_H-M   'P 1'
#
loop_
_entity.id
_entity.type
_entity.pdbx_description
1 polymer ?
#
loop_
_entity_poly.entity_id
_entity_poly.type
_entity_poly.pdbx_seq_one_letter_code
_entity_poly.pdbx_strand_id
1 'polypeptide(L)'
;MGNPSTRESAYVLAVTSAGVSHAVTKACSSGAHDNCGCDRTIYDHPKEPNFEWSGCSDNIHFGAAFSRQFLDVRERGRLKRKPKLGMTNLHNNHVGRQWLFAAIIKTFGSVAGIFISNDI
;
A
#
# COMPACT_ATOMS: atom_id res chain seq x y z
N MET A 1 16.22 -22.46 -13.51
CA MET A 1 16.61 -22.59 -12.09
C MET A 1 15.68 -21.72 -11.25
N GLY A 2 15.04 -22.28 -10.22
CA GLY A 2 14.09 -21.59 -9.35
C GLY A 2 13.04 -22.56 -8.81
N ASN A 3 13.25 -23.04 -7.59
CA ASN A 3 12.37 -24.01 -6.93
C ASN A 3 10.97 -23.40 -6.66
N PRO A 4 9.89 -24.18 -6.77
CA PRO A 4 8.53 -23.70 -6.57
C PRO A 4 8.31 -23.35 -5.09
N SER A 5 7.74 -22.16 -4.83
CA SER A 5 7.15 -21.76 -3.54
C SER A 5 8.01 -22.00 -2.29
N THR A 6 9.19 -21.37 -2.21
CA THR A 6 9.96 -21.34 -0.95
C THR A 6 9.48 -20.20 -0.04
N ARG A 7 9.82 -20.27 1.26
CA ARG A 7 9.44 -19.21 2.23
C ARG A 7 10.11 -17.87 1.89
N GLU A 8 11.33 -17.92 1.41
CA GLU A 8 12.11 -16.75 0.99
C GLU A 8 11.45 -16.10 -0.23
N SER A 9 10.98 -16.90 -1.18
CA SER A 9 10.24 -16.40 -2.34
C SER A 9 8.92 -15.73 -1.91
N ALA A 10 8.23 -16.30 -0.93
CA ALA A 10 7.00 -15.70 -0.39
C ALA A 10 7.27 -14.35 0.28
N TYR A 11 8.32 -14.27 1.09
CA TYR A 11 8.75 -13.03 1.73
C TYR A 11 9.11 -11.95 0.71
N VAL A 12 9.93 -12.28 -0.30
CA VAL A 12 10.34 -11.32 -1.33
C VAL A 12 9.13 -10.79 -2.11
N LEU A 13 8.17 -11.64 -2.48
CA LEU A 13 6.96 -11.21 -3.17
C LEU A 13 6.10 -10.28 -2.30
N ALA A 14 5.93 -10.60 -1.03
CA ALA A 14 5.18 -9.76 -0.10
C ALA A 14 5.85 -8.39 0.09
N VAL A 15 7.16 -8.35 0.38
CA VAL A 15 7.90 -7.10 0.58
C VAL A 15 7.97 -6.28 -0.70
N THR A 16 8.17 -6.90 -1.87
CA THR A 16 8.18 -6.18 -3.15
C THR A 16 6.81 -5.54 -3.42
N SER A 17 5.73 -6.29 -3.20
CA SER A 17 4.36 -5.79 -3.40
C SER A 17 4.01 -4.65 -2.45
N ALA A 18 4.44 -4.73 -1.19
CA ALA A 18 4.35 -3.65 -0.22
C ALA A 18 5.20 -2.43 -0.63
N GLY A 19 6.46 -2.65 -1.02
CA GLY A 19 7.40 -1.60 -1.40
C GLY A 19 6.93 -0.79 -2.60
N VAL A 20 6.43 -1.45 -3.65
CA VAL A 20 5.83 -0.77 -4.82
C VAL A 20 4.62 0.07 -4.38
N SER A 21 3.75 -0.49 -3.55
CA SER A 21 2.56 0.23 -3.06
C SER A 21 2.95 1.47 -2.26
N HIS A 22 3.96 1.35 -1.39
CA HIS A 22 4.45 2.45 -0.55
C HIS A 22 5.12 3.55 -1.39
N ALA A 23 6.03 3.17 -2.30
CA ALA A 23 6.76 4.13 -3.13
C ALA A 23 5.82 4.93 -4.03
N VAL A 24 4.83 4.27 -4.66
CA VAL A 24 3.83 4.96 -5.48
C VAL A 24 2.97 5.90 -4.64
N THR A 25 2.52 5.44 -3.48
CA THR A 25 1.73 6.29 -2.57
C THR A 25 2.50 7.55 -2.17
N LYS A 26 3.78 7.41 -1.80
CA LYS A 26 4.65 8.55 -1.43
C LYS A 26 4.97 9.47 -2.59
N ALA A 27 5.16 8.94 -3.79
CA ALA A 27 5.33 9.76 -4.99
C ALA A 27 4.07 10.60 -5.28
N CYS A 28 2.87 10.03 -5.08
CA CYS A 28 1.61 10.73 -5.27
C CYS A 28 1.39 11.83 -4.23
N SER A 29 1.66 11.56 -2.94
CA SER A 29 1.48 12.57 -1.88
C SER A 29 2.53 13.68 -1.89
N SER A 30 3.72 13.42 -2.43
CA SER A 30 4.75 14.46 -2.64
C SER A 30 4.51 15.34 -3.87
N GLY A 31 3.47 15.07 -4.67
CA GLY A 31 3.19 15.83 -5.89
C GLY A 31 4.16 15.54 -7.04
N ALA A 32 4.87 14.40 -7.01
CA ALA A 32 5.82 14.03 -8.05
C ALA A 32 5.16 13.58 -9.37
N HIS A 33 3.83 13.39 -9.39
CA HIS A 33 3.12 12.88 -10.56
C HIS A 33 1.69 13.45 -10.64
N ASP A 34 1.30 13.97 -11.81
CA ASP A 34 0.02 14.70 -11.98
C ASP A 34 -1.23 13.81 -11.93
N ASN A 35 -1.10 12.54 -12.31
CA ASN A 35 -2.20 11.58 -12.39
C ASN A 35 -2.67 11.00 -11.05
N CYS A 36 -2.05 11.37 -9.92
CA CYS A 36 -2.44 10.91 -8.59
C CYS A 36 -2.18 11.99 -7.54
N GLY A 37 -2.70 11.81 -6.33
CA GLY A 37 -2.56 12.81 -5.27
C GLY A 37 -2.99 12.31 -3.90
N CYS A 38 -3.18 13.26 -2.98
CA CYS A 38 -3.57 13.02 -1.59
C CYS A 38 -4.95 12.34 -1.48
N ASP A 39 -5.13 11.56 -0.43
CA ASP A 39 -6.45 11.08 -0.03
C ASP A 39 -7.26 12.23 0.56
N ARG A 40 -8.45 12.46 -0.01
CA ARG A 40 -9.37 13.54 0.41
C ARG A 40 -10.52 13.04 1.27
N THR A 41 -10.65 11.73 1.47
CA THR A 41 -11.72 11.15 2.29
C THR A 41 -11.63 11.58 3.76
N ILE A 42 -10.45 12.01 4.21
CA ILE A 42 -10.24 12.60 5.55
C ILE A 42 -11.05 13.88 5.80
N TYR A 43 -11.44 14.59 4.74
CA TYR A 43 -12.22 15.84 4.84
C TYR A 43 -13.73 15.60 4.83
N ASP A 44 -14.18 14.37 4.58
CA ASP A 44 -15.60 14.01 4.56
C ASP A 44 -16.16 13.76 5.98
N HIS A 45 -15.36 13.97 7.03
CA HIS A 45 -15.78 13.83 8.41
C HIS A 45 -16.41 15.13 8.96
N PRO A 46 -17.38 15.02 9.90
CA PRO A 46 -17.94 16.19 10.58
C PRO A 46 -16.81 17.02 11.21
N LYS A 47 -16.87 18.34 11.01
CA LYS A 47 -15.89 19.25 11.61
C LYS A 47 -16.02 19.19 13.13
N GLU A 48 -14.93 18.88 13.81
CA GLU A 48 -14.85 18.99 15.26
C GLU A 48 -14.43 20.42 15.64
N PRO A 49 -15.01 21.02 16.69
CA PRO A 49 -14.80 22.44 17.00
C PRO A 49 -13.35 22.81 17.36
N ASN A 50 -12.53 21.83 17.77
CA ASN A 50 -11.13 22.04 18.18
C ASN A 50 -10.13 21.22 17.35
N PHE A 51 -10.56 20.61 16.26
CA PHE A 51 -9.71 19.76 15.44
C PHE A 51 -10.03 19.92 13.96
N GLU A 52 -9.01 20.26 13.18
CA GLU A 52 -9.08 20.38 11.74
C GLU A 52 -8.06 19.45 11.10
N TRP A 53 -8.54 18.57 10.22
CA TRP A 53 -7.67 17.82 9.33
C TRP A 53 -6.95 18.78 8.38
N SER A 54 -5.63 18.70 8.30
CA SER A 54 -4.82 19.50 7.39
C SER A 54 -3.70 18.66 6.78
N GLY A 55 -3.05 19.18 5.73
CA GLY A 55 -1.96 18.51 5.04
C GLY A 55 -2.40 17.53 3.94
N CYS A 56 -1.50 16.64 3.55
CA CYS A 56 -1.72 15.66 2.49
C CYS A 56 -1.71 14.25 3.07
N SER A 57 -2.89 13.62 3.13
CA SER A 57 -2.98 12.21 3.53
C SER A 57 -2.51 11.29 2.39
N ASP A 58 -1.74 10.27 2.73
CA ASP A 58 -1.25 9.27 1.78
C ASP A 58 -2.40 8.41 1.23
N ASN A 59 -2.63 8.41 -0.09
CA ASN A 59 -3.62 7.54 -0.72
C ASN A 59 -3.08 6.11 -0.95
N ILE A 60 -3.02 5.32 0.12
CA ILE A 60 -2.50 3.95 0.11
C ILE A 60 -3.35 3.03 -0.78
N HIS A 61 -4.65 3.31 -0.89
CA HIS A 61 -5.57 2.57 -1.76
C HIS A 61 -5.15 2.67 -3.22
N PHE A 62 -4.75 3.86 -3.67
CA PHE A 62 -4.19 4.06 -5.00
C PHE A 62 -2.90 3.26 -5.21
N GLY A 63 -1.93 3.38 -4.30
CA GLY A 63 -0.66 2.65 -4.41
C GLY A 63 -0.83 1.12 -4.42
N ALA A 64 -1.74 0.60 -3.60
CA ALA A 64 -2.05 -0.83 -3.57
C ALA A 64 -2.77 -1.30 -4.85
N ALA A 65 -3.67 -0.48 -5.40
CA ALA A 65 -4.33 -0.77 -6.68
C ALA A 65 -3.32 -0.81 -7.83
N PHE A 66 -2.40 0.16 -7.88
CA PHE A 66 -1.31 0.18 -8.85
C PHE A 66 -0.43 -1.07 -8.72
N SER A 67 0.04 -1.40 -7.51
CA SER A 67 0.86 -2.59 -7.24
C SER A 67 0.16 -3.88 -7.67
N ARG A 68 -1.15 -3.98 -7.43
CA ARG A 68 -1.98 -5.10 -7.91
C ARG A 68 -1.99 -5.18 -9.43
N GLN A 69 -2.24 -4.07 -10.12
CA GLN A 69 -2.28 -4.07 -11.59
C GLN A 69 -0.91 -4.39 -12.20
N PHE A 70 0.18 -3.92 -11.58
CA PHE A 70 1.53 -4.12 -12.09
C PHE A 70 2.07 -5.54 -11.84
N LEU A 71 2.01 -6.01 -10.59
CA LEU A 71 2.67 -7.27 -10.20
C LEU A 71 1.81 -8.52 -10.50
N ASP A 72 0.48 -8.41 -10.41
CA ASP A 72 -0.37 -9.60 -10.53
C ASP A 72 -0.58 -10.04 -11.99
N VAL A 73 -0.32 -9.18 -12.99
CA VAL A 73 -0.47 -9.52 -14.42
C VAL A 73 0.38 -10.74 -14.80
N ARG A 74 1.64 -10.76 -14.37
CA ARG A 74 2.55 -11.89 -14.64
C ARG A 74 2.06 -13.17 -13.97
N GLU A 75 1.58 -13.08 -12.73
CA GLU A 75 1.14 -14.25 -11.97
C GLU A 75 -0.20 -14.80 -12.47
N ARG A 76 -1.11 -13.94 -12.94
CA ARG A 76 -2.32 -14.33 -13.67
C ARG A 76 -2.00 -15.10 -14.95
N GLY A 77 -1.00 -14.65 -15.71
CA GLY A 77 -0.50 -15.40 -16.87
C GLY A 77 0.03 -16.79 -16.50
N ARG A 78 0.64 -16.93 -15.32
CA ARG A 78 1.12 -18.22 -14.81
C ARG A 78 0.01 -19.18 -14.39
N LEU A 79 -1.21 -18.72 -14.11
CA LEU A 79 -2.31 -19.60 -13.71
C LEU A 79 -2.60 -20.70 -14.75
N LYS A 80 -2.41 -20.40 -16.05
CA LYS A 80 -2.62 -21.35 -17.15
C LYS A 80 -1.60 -22.48 -17.18
N ARG A 81 -0.34 -22.21 -16.80
CA ARG A 81 0.79 -23.17 -16.93
C ARG A 81 1.21 -23.79 -15.60
N LYS A 82 1.09 -23.03 -14.50
CA LYS A 82 1.51 -23.40 -13.15
C LYS A 82 0.50 -22.82 -12.13
N PRO A 83 -0.72 -23.37 -12.05
CA PRO A 83 -1.80 -22.79 -11.25
C PRO A 83 -1.46 -22.66 -9.76
N LYS A 84 -0.85 -23.69 -9.16
CA LYS A 84 -0.42 -23.66 -7.75
C LYS A 84 0.55 -22.51 -7.47
N LEU A 85 1.61 -22.39 -8.29
CA LEU A 85 2.60 -21.32 -8.15
C LEU A 85 1.99 -19.93 -8.38
N GLY A 86 1.15 -19.79 -9.42
CA GLY A 86 0.46 -18.52 -9.71
C GLY A 86 -0.44 -18.08 -8.55
N MET A 87 -1.24 -19.00 -7.99
CA MET A 87 -2.08 -18.72 -6.82
C MET A 87 -1.26 -18.35 -5.58
N THR A 88 -0.19 -19.10 -5.29
CA THR A 88 0.69 -18.79 -4.16
C THR A 88 1.33 -17.40 -4.30
N ASN A 89 1.82 -17.05 -5.50
CA ASN A 89 2.42 -15.74 -5.72
C ASN A 89 1.40 -14.60 -5.63
N LEU A 90 0.19 -14.79 -6.18
CA LEU A 90 -0.91 -13.83 -6.03
C LEU A 90 -1.28 -13.62 -4.55
N HIS A 91 -1.33 -14.70 -3.77
CA HIS A 91 -1.57 -14.63 -2.33
C HIS A 91 -0.46 -13.85 -1.61
N ASN A 92 0.82 -14.16 -1.87
CA ASN A 92 1.94 -13.46 -1.25
C ASN A 92 1.96 -11.96 -1.59
N ASN A 93 1.69 -11.62 -2.86
CA ASN A 93 1.55 -10.23 -3.28
C ASN A 93 0.40 -9.52 -2.54
N HIS A 94 -0.73 -10.21 -2.36
CA HIS A 94 -1.90 -9.67 -1.67
C HIS A 94 -1.62 -9.44 -0.18
N VAL A 95 -1.00 -10.41 0.50
CA VAL A 95 -0.58 -10.29 1.91
C VAL A 95 0.38 -9.11 2.09
N GLY A 96 1.33 -8.93 1.17
CA GLY A 96 2.24 -7.77 1.21
C GLY A 96 1.52 -6.42 1.18
N ARG A 97 0.53 -6.27 0.29
CA ARG A 97 -0.28 -5.03 0.21
C ARG A 97 -1.12 -4.84 1.46
N GLN A 98 -1.76 -5.88 1.97
CA GLN A 98 -2.56 -5.83 3.20
C GLN A 98 -1.71 -5.44 4.41
N TRP A 99 -0.51 -6.01 4.53
CA TRP A 99 0.41 -5.67 5.59
C TRP A 99 0.78 -4.19 5.57
N LEU A 100 1.01 -3.62 4.39
CA LEU A 100 1.29 -2.18 4.27
C LEU A 100 0.14 -1.32 4.81
N PHE A 101 -1.11 -1.63 4.46
CA PHE A 101 -2.27 -0.91 5.01
C PHE A 101 -2.26 -0.94 6.55
N ALA A 102 -2.08 -2.13 7.12
CA ALA A 102 -2.04 -2.28 8.58
C ALA A 102 -0.84 -1.57 9.22
N ALA A 103 0.32 -1.59 8.57
CA ALA A 103 1.55 -0.96 9.06
C ALA A 103 1.40 0.57 9.08
N ILE A 104 0.91 1.17 8.00
CA ILE A 104 0.74 2.63 7.92
C ILE A 104 -0.33 3.11 8.91
N ILE A 105 -1.47 2.43 9.02
CA ILE A 105 -2.50 2.77 10.01
C ILE A 105 -1.94 2.69 11.43
N LYS A 106 -1.10 1.69 11.74
CA LYS A 106 -0.45 1.59 13.06
C LYS A 106 0.53 2.72 13.30
N THR A 107 1.30 3.15 12.31
CA THR A 107 2.19 4.31 12.45
C THR A 107 1.37 5.54 12.82
N PHE A 108 0.33 5.89 12.05
CA PHE A 108 -0.51 7.05 12.35
C PHE A 108 -1.28 6.91 13.68
N GLY A 109 -1.73 5.71 14.05
CA GLY A 109 -2.37 5.46 15.35
C GLY A 109 -1.41 5.58 16.54
N SER A 110 -0.13 5.22 16.38
CA SER A 110 0.90 5.46 17.40
C SER A 110 1.29 6.92 17.48
N VAL A 111 1.22 7.66 16.36
CA VAL A 111 1.44 9.10 16.37
C VAL A 111 0.16 9.89 16.69
N ALA A 112 -1.03 9.28 16.77
CA ALA A 112 -2.25 9.94 17.27
C ALA A 112 -2.18 10.24 18.78
N GLY A 113 -1.22 9.65 19.50
CA GLY A 113 -0.82 10.11 20.84
C GLY A 113 0.17 11.30 20.84
N ILE A 114 0.62 11.77 19.66
CA ILE A 114 1.67 12.78 19.48
C ILE A 114 1.29 13.87 18.42
N PHE A 115 0.32 13.66 17.53
CA PHE A 115 -0.14 14.63 16.52
C PHE A 115 -1.36 15.42 17.00
N ILE A 116 -1.21 16.18 18.08
CA ILE A 116 -1.85 17.49 18.26
C ILE A 116 -0.89 18.33 19.12
N SER A 117 0.21 18.77 18.55
CA SER A 117 0.93 19.93 19.08
C SER A 117 1.80 20.52 17.99
N ASN A 118 1.34 21.68 17.54
CA ASN A 118 2.15 22.80 17.06
C ASN A 118 3.28 22.48 16.08
N ASP A 119 2.98 22.67 14.80
CA ASP A 119 3.91 23.30 13.88
C ASP A 119 3.18 24.48 13.19
N ILE A 120 2.90 25.51 13.99
CA ILE A 120 2.99 26.97 13.72
C ILE A 120 3.29 27.64 15.06
#